data_AF-A0A4S9LAH8-F1
#
_entry.id   AF-A0A4S9LAH8-F1
#
_cell.length_a   1.000
_cell.length_b   1.000
_cell.length_c   1.000
_cell.angle_alpha   90.00
_cell.angle_beta   90.00
_cell.angle_gamma   90.00
#
_symmetry.space_group_name_H-M   'P 1'
#
loop_
_entity.id
_entity.type
_entity.pdbx_description
1 polymer ?
#
loop_
_entity_poly.entity_id
_entity_poly.type
_entity_poly.pdbx_seq_one_letter_code
_entity_poly.pdbx_strand_id
1 'polypeptide(L)'
;MNDYTRAIASTPRAGAYLNGDIAIYRSLEIKQELSEPWQDDPDDQDNHSTWHDGYDVNVSNITEDMSVDLEKTSSPAKAIPSHVIELLTSPLPPDLLTMDKDLLILMAAYNGDIDRYARLRRPMFIKQEADCCVRGIFHNTMFAIYWARKEERIKKAGKSVPSHIAKAISARFIINNVLHRMMSESGAKAAPKRSFDD
;
A
#
# COMPACT_ATOMS: atom_id res chain seq x y z
N MET A 1 7.01 4.58 -19.75
CA MET A 1 8.06 3.93 -18.96
C MET A 1 7.52 3.69 -17.56
N ASN A 2 7.76 2.52 -16.95
CA ASN A 2 7.42 2.26 -15.54
C ASN A 2 8.72 2.01 -14.77
N ASP A 3 9.08 2.97 -13.91
CA ASP A 3 10.35 2.99 -13.19
C ASP A 3 10.51 1.78 -12.25
N TYR A 4 9.39 1.24 -11.73
CA TYR A 4 9.43 0.11 -10.79
C TYR A 4 9.60 -1.25 -11.46
N THR A 5 9.07 -1.43 -12.66
CA THR A 5 9.14 -2.73 -13.37
C THR A 5 10.19 -2.73 -14.46
N ARG A 6 10.99 -1.64 -14.56
CA ARG A 6 12.00 -1.41 -15.62
C ARG A 6 11.46 -1.72 -17.03
N ALA A 7 10.16 -1.48 -17.23
CA ALA A 7 9.45 -1.87 -18.44
C ALA A 7 9.13 -0.63 -19.28
N ILE A 8 9.46 -0.72 -20.56
CA ILE A 8 9.01 0.23 -21.57
C ILE A 8 7.70 -0.30 -22.13
N ALA A 9 6.67 0.54 -22.16
CA ALA A 9 5.42 0.17 -22.81
C ALA A 9 5.70 -0.03 -24.31
N SER A 10 5.28 -1.17 -24.87
CA SER A 10 5.47 -1.50 -26.29
C SER A 10 4.81 -0.48 -27.22
N THR A 11 3.78 0.21 -26.73
CA THR A 11 3.18 1.38 -27.37
C THR A 11 3.54 2.64 -26.57
N PRO A 12 4.38 3.54 -27.11
CA PRO A 12 4.67 4.81 -26.45
C PRO A 12 3.39 5.64 -26.37
N ARG A 13 2.97 5.97 -25.14
CA ARG A 13 1.80 6.82 -24.90
C ARG A 13 2.27 8.27 -24.81
N ALA A 14 1.79 9.14 -25.69
CA ALA A 14 2.05 10.57 -25.59
C ALA A 14 1.56 11.08 -24.22
N GLY A 15 2.38 11.88 -23.53
CA GLY A 15 2.12 12.28 -22.14
C GLY A 15 2.34 11.16 -21.11
N ALA A 16 3.28 10.24 -21.38
CA ALA A 16 3.74 9.29 -20.37
C ALA A 16 4.46 10.06 -19.25
N TYR A 17 3.68 10.56 -18.29
CA TYR A 17 4.17 11.24 -17.11
C TYR A 17 5.13 10.32 -16.37
N LEU A 18 6.39 10.74 -16.29
CA LEU A 18 7.34 10.05 -15.44
C LEU A 18 6.92 10.36 -14.01
N ASN A 19 6.72 9.31 -13.21
CA ASN A 19 6.37 9.49 -11.81
C ASN A 19 7.52 10.14 -11.03
N GLY A 20 8.71 10.25 -11.62
CA GLY A 20 9.89 10.87 -11.02
C GLY A 20 10.29 10.18 -9.72
N ASP A 21 9.97 8.89 -9.58
CA ASP A 21 10.24 8.12 -8.36
C ASP A 21 11.66 7.58 -8.43
N ILE A 22 12.58 8.45 -8.04
CA ILE A 22 14.02 8.19 -8.03
C ILE A 22 14.47 8.23 -6.58
N ALA A 23 15.39 7.32 -6.21
CA ALA A 23 16.10 7.41 -4.95
C ALA A 23 16.81 8.76 -4.85
N ILE A 24 16.45 9.57 -3.87
CA ILE A 24 17.11 10.86 -3.64
C ILE A 24 18.43 10.52 -2.95
N TYR A 25 19.54 11.20 -3.28
CA TYR A 25 20.86 10.95 -2.65
C TYR A 25 20.77 10.78 -1.12
N ARG A 26 19.97 11.63 -0.46
CA ARG A 26 19.73 11.58 0.98
C ARG A 26 19.07 10.29 1.48
N SER A 27 18.29 9.57 0.67
CA SER A 27 17.74 8.27 1.06
C SER A 27 18.80 7.17 1.14
N LEU A 28 19.96 7.36 0.50
CA LEU A 28 21.10 6.44 0.62
C LEU A 28 21.87 6.63 1.93
N GLU A 29 21.76 7.81 2.55
CA GLU A 29 22.38 8.13 3.85
C GLU A 29 21.59 7.54 5.03
N ILE A 30 20.34 7.13 4.82
CA ILE A 30 19.51 6.54 5.87
C ILE A 30 19.83 5.05 5.97
N LYS A 31 20.45 4.67 7.08
CA LYS A 31 20.77 3.29 7.42
C LYS A 31 19.83 2.71 8.47
N GLN A 32 19.56 1.41 8.35
CA GLN A 32 18.81 0.62 9.32
C GLN A 32 19.72 -0.43 9.96
N GLU A 33 19.48 -0.72 11.23
CA GLU A 33 20.16 -1.79 11.94
C GLU A 33 19.48 -3.13 11.64
N LEU A 34 20.26 -4.20 11.55
CA LEU A 34 19.72 -5.55 11.45
C LEU A 34 19.13 -5.96 12.80
N SER A 35 17.88 -6.35 12.80
CA SER A 35 17.20 -6.95 13.94
C SER A 35 17.18 -8.47 13.83
N GLU A 36 17.02 -9.16 14.96
CA GLU A 36 16.89 -10.63 14.93
C GLU A 36 15.65 -11.00 14.12
N PRO A 37 15.72 -11.97 13.19
CA PRO A 37 14.52 -12.44 12.52
C PRO A 37 13.55 -13.05 13.54
N TRP A 38 12.30 -12.62 13.52
CA TRP A 38 11.25 -13.21 14.35
C TRP A 38 10.04 -13.58 13.49
N GLN A 39 9.30 -14.56 13.99
CA GLN A 39 8.03 -14.94 13.43
C GLN A 39 6.93 -14.43 14.37
N ASP A 40 5.94 -13.75 13.83
CA ASP A 40 4.77 -13.37 14.61
C ASP A 40 4.10 -14.61 15.22
N ASP A 41 3.65 -14.49 16.47
CA ASP A 41 3.07 -15.57 17.26
C ASP A 41 1.87 -16.18 16.49
N PRO A 42 1.88 -17.48 16.15
CA PRO A 42 0.86 -18.08 15.28
C PRO A 42 -0.56 -18.04 15.86
N ASP A 43 -0.71 -17.74 17.15
CA ASP A 43 -2.00 -17.64 17.84
C ASP A 43 -2.69 -16.27 17.66
N ASP A 44 -1.99 -15.27 17.10
CA ASP A 44 -2.59 -13.98 16.75
C ASP A 44 -3.36 -14.09 15.43
N GLN A 45 -4.63 -14.52 15.51
CA GLN A 45 -5.54 -14.80 14.38
C GLN A 45 -5.75 -13.59 13.43
N ASP A 46 -5.32 -12.40 13.82
CA ASP A 46 -5.43 -11.18 13.03
C ASP A 46 -4.16 -10.83 12.25
N ASN A 47 -3.04 -11.49 12.57
CA ASN A 47 -1.76 -11.27 11.93
C ASN A 47 -1.44 -12.46 11.03
N HIS A 48 -1.30 -12.22 9.72
CA HIS A 48 -0.68 -13.25 8.87
C HIS A 48 0.71 -13.48 9.43
N SER A 49 1.09 -14.73 9.72
CA SER A 49 2.44 -15.08 10.18
C SER A 49 3.44 -14.51 9.17
N THR A 50 3.96 -13.32 9.47
CA THR A 50 4.85 -12.59 8.59
C THR A 50 6.22 -12.93 9.13
N TRP A 51 6.95 -13.74 8.37
CA TRP A 51 8.38 -13.88 8.63
C TRP A 51 8.98 -12.49 8.48
N HIS A 52 9.53 -11.95 9.56
CA HIS A 52 10.28 -10.70 9.53
C HIS A 52 11.75 -11.06 9.34
N ASP A 53 12.33 -10.67 8.21
CA ASP A 53 13.72 -10.99 7.84
C ASP A 53 14.76 -10.23 8.69
N GLY A 54 14.32 -9.45 9.68
CA GLY A 54 15.18 -8.63 10.52
C GLY A 54 15.51 -7.26 9.92
N TYR A 55 14.96 -6.90 8.76
CA TYR A 55 15.16 -5.59 8.13
C TYR A 55 13.89 -5.11 7.40
N ASP A 56 13.73 -3.79 7.30
CA ASP A 56 12.70 -3.14 6.49
C ASP A 56 13.08 -3.17 5.00
N VAL A 57 12.17 -3.58 4.12
CA VAL A 57 12.46 -3.65 2.69
C VAL A 57 12.51 -2.24 2.07
N ASN A 58 13.67 -1.86 1.52
CA ASN A 58 13.84 -0.58 0.84
C ASN A 58 13.48 -0.71 -0.66
N VAL A 59 12.47 0.04 -1.12
CA VAL A 59 12.09 0.09 -2.55
C VAL A 59 13.23 0.61 -3.43
N SER A 60 14.02 1.53 -2.89
CA SER A 60 15.17 2.16 -3.54
C SER A 60 16.48 1.51 -3.10
N ASN A 61 16.57 0.18 -3.22
CA ASN A 61 17.76 -0.60 -2.86
C ASN A 61 18.84 -0.57 -3.95
N ILE A 62 19.39 0.62 -4.24
CA ILE A 62 20.43 0.79 -5.28
C ILE A 62 21.73 0.08 -4.90
N THR A 63 22.07 0.06 -3.62
CA THR A 63 23.27 -0.56 -3.06
C THR A 63 23.14 -2.07 -2.86
N GLU A 64 21.97 -2.64 -3.14
CA GLU A 64 21.63 -4.06 -2.96
C GLU A 64 21.79 -4.60 -1.52
N ASP A 65 22.06 -3.73 -0.55
CA ASP A 65 22.29 -4.02 0.87
C ASP A 65 21.07 -3.70 1.76
N MET A 66 19.94 -3.29 1.17
CA MET A 66 18.73 -2.81 1.85
C MET A 66 18.97 -1.62 2.78
N SER A 67 20.09 -0.90 2.62
CA SER A 67 20.58 0.11 3.56
C SER A 67 20.85 -0.42 4.98
N VAL A 68 21.19 -1.71 5.12
CA VAL A 68 21.57 -2.30 6.41
C VAL A 68 22.97 -1.84 6.82
N ASP A 69 23.13 -1.44 8.08
CA ASP A 69 24.41 -1.05 8.70
C ASP A 69 24.43 -1.46 10.18
N LEU A 70 25.60 -1.37 10.82
CA LEU A 70 25.77 -1.66 12.25
C LEU A 70 25.03 -0.66 13.15
N GLU A 71 24.90 0.59 12.70
CA GLU A 71 24.22 1.64 13.44
C GLU A 71 23.04 2.18 12.64
N LYS A 72 21.90 2.29 13.31
CA LYS A 72 20.74 2.97 12.74
C LYS A 72 21.03 4.45 12.60
N THR A 73 20.92 4.99 11.40
CA THR A 73 20.95 6.44 11.22
C THR A 73 19.62 7.02 11.70
N SER A 74 19.67 7.84 12.76
CA SER A 74 18.50 8.63 13.16
C SER A 74 18.17 9.59 12.03
N SER A 75 17.05 9.37 11.33
CA SER A 75 16.58 10.32 10.34
C SER A 75 16.30 11.63 11.07
N PRO A 76 17.02 12.74 10.79
CA PRO A 76 16.71 14.01 11.43
C PRO A 76 15.25 14.35 11.13
N ALA A 77 14.53 14.87 12.14
CA ALA A 77 13.14 15.28 11.99
C ALA A 77 12.97 16.10 10.71
N LYS A 78 12.25 15.52 9.75
CA LYS A 78 12.20 16.02 8.39
C LYS A 78 11.32 17.26 8.37
N ALA A 79 11.92 18.45 8.30
CA ALA A 79 11.18 19.64 7.92
C ALA A 79 10.54 19.38 6.55
N ILE A 80 9.21 19.42 6.49
CA ILE A 80 8.47 19.18 5.25
C ILE A 80 8.74 20.37 4.33
N PRO A 81 9.34 20.17 3.14
CA PRO A 81 9.56 21.26 2.20
C PRO A 81 8.26 21.98 1.83
N SER A 82 8.29 23.32 1.74
CA SER A 82 7.10 24.14 1.46
C SER A 82 6.37 23.73 0.17
N HIS A 83 7.12 23.36 -0.87
CA HIS A 83 6.54 22.90 -2.14
C HIS A 83 5.75 21.58 -1.99
N VAL A 84 6.08 20.72 -1.02
CA VAL A 84 5.28 19.51 -0.73
C VAL A 84 3.94 19.90 -0.12
N ILE A 85 3.94 20.90 0.77
CA ILE A 85 2.74 21.40 1.42
C ILE A 85 1.80 22.02 0.40
N GLU A 86 2.33 22.80 -0.54
CA GLU A 86 1.56 23.36 -1.67
C GLU A 86 0.95 22.25 -2.54
N LEU A 87 1.69 21.15 -2.75
CA LEU A 87 1.18 19.96 -3.45
C LEU A 87 0.15 19.16 -2.65
N LEU A 88 -0.14 19.47 -1.37
CA LEU A 88 -1.27 18.85 -0.67
C LEU A 88 -2.60 19.51 -1.04
N THR A 89 -2.59 20.78 -1.45
CA THR A 89 -3.79 21.59 -1.70
C THR A 89 -3.98 21.95 -3.18
N SER A 90 -2.97 21.77 -4.02
CA SER A 90 -3.01 21.99 -5.47
C SER A 90 -3.21 20.68 -6.26
N PRO A 91 -3.72 20.69 -7.50
CA PRO A 91 -3.74 19.49 -8.35
C PRO A 91 -2.32 18.99 -8.61
N LEU A 92 -2.13 17.66 -8.67
CA LEU A 92 -0.80 17.11 -8.97
C LEU A 92 -0.38 17.50 -10.39
N PRO A 93 0.81 18.10 -10.57
CA PRO A 93 1.32 18.44 -11.90
C PRO A 93 1.41 17.18 -12.76
N PRO A 94 1.30 17.29 -14.10
CA PRO A 94 1.36 16.13 -14.97
C PRO A 94 2.66 15.35 -14.76
N ASP A 95 3.80 16.02 -14.87
CA ASP A 95 5.11 15.47 -14.50
C ASP A 95 5.41 15.73 -13.03
N LEU A 96 5.71 14.65 -12.28
CA LEU A 96 6.03 14.73 -10.87
C LEU A 96 7.51 15.05 -10.68
N LEU A 97 7.80 16.00 -9.79
CA LEU A 97 9.18 16.35 -9.43
C LEU A 97 9.88 15.19 -8.71
N THR A 98 11.21 15.16 -8.82
CA THR A 98 12.09 14.28 -8.05
C THR A 98 12.17 14.76 -6.60
N MET A 99 11.19 14.36 -5.82
CA MET A 99 11.04 14.74 -4.40
C MET A 99 10.48 13.56 -3.60
N ASP A 100 10.55 13.65 -2.27
CA ASP A 100 9.91 12.66 -1.42
C ASP A 100 8.38 12.81 -1.49
N LYS A 101 7.71 11.72 -1.87
CA LYS A 101 6.27 11.64 -2.08
C LYS A 101 5.56 10.91 -0.95
N ASP A 102 6.28 10.43 0.06
CA ASP A 102 5.71 9.61 1.13
C ASP A 102 4.54 10.35 1.81
N LEU A 103 4.73 11.61 2.16
CA LEU A 103 3.66 12.43 2.73
C LEU A 103 2.46 12.58 1.78
N LEU A 104 2.70 12.79 0.48
CA LEU A 104 1.62 12.93 -0.50
C LEU A 104 0.84 11.61 -0.64
N ILE A 105 1.53 10.47 -0.61
CA ILE A 105 0.92 9.12 -0.64
C ILE A 105 0.06 8.92 0.60
N LEU A 106 0.61 9.19 1.80
CA LEU A 106 -0.11 9.04 3.07
C LEU A 106 -1.36 9.92 3.11
N MET A 107 -1.25 11.19 2.72
CA MET A 107 -2.39 12.11 2.72
C MET A 107 -3.45 11.75 1.68
N ALA A 108 -3.04 11.30 0.49
CA ALA A 108 -3.98 10.82 -0.52
C ALA A 108 -4.72 9.55 -0.05
N ALA A 109 -4.01 8.61 0.58
CA ALA A 109 -4.61 7.42 1.18
C ALA A 109 -5.57 7.77 2.32
N TYR A 110 -5.15 8.65 3.23
CA TYR A 110 -5.92 9.08 4.41
C TYR A 110 -7.24 9.76 4.04
N ASN A 111 -7.24 10.60 3.00
CA ASN A 111 -8.43 11.27 2.49
C ASN A 111 -9.26 10.39 1.55
N GLY A 112 -8.73 9.25 1.10
CA GLY A 112 -9.36 8.40 0.09
C GLY A 112 -9.44 9.06 -1.29
N ASP A 113 -8.44 9.86 -1.66
CA ASP A 113 -8.33 10.48 -2.99
C ASP A 113 -7.80 9.46 -4.00
N ILE A 114 -8.71 8.92 -4.83
CA ILE A 114 -8.39 7.85 -5.77
C ILE A 114 -7.37 8.31 -6.81
N ASP A 115 -7.53 9.51 -7.38
CA ASP A 115 -6.68 9.96 -8.49
C ASP A 115 -5.26 10.22 -8.01
N ARG A 116 -5.11 10.97 -6.91
CA ARG A 116 -3.80 11.22 -6.32
C ARG A 116 -3.15 9.94 -5.84
N TYR A 117 -3.89 9.10 -5.12
CA TYR A 117 -3.34 7.86 -4.59
C TYR A 117 -2.93 6.91 -5.72
N ALA A 118 -3.75 6.72 -6.76
CA ALA A 118 -3.41 5.85 -7.89
C ALA A 118 -2.18 6.34 -8.67
N ARG A 119 -1.99 7.67 -8.79
CA ARG A 119 -0.82 8.27 -9.46
C ARG A 119 0.46 8.17 -8.63
N LEU A 120 0.37 8.34 -7.31
CA LEU A 120 1.54 8.40 -6.42
C LEU A 120 1.96 7.04 -5.85
N ARG A 121 1.05 6.08 -5.74
CA ARG A 121 1.29 4.83 -5.02
C ARG A 121 2.43 4.00 -5.62
N ARG A 122 3.31 3.52 -4.75
CA ARG A 122 4.40 2.57 -5.06
C ARG A 122 3.92 1.10 -5.10
N PRO A 123 4.68 0.18 -5.69
CA PRO A 123 4.35 -1.25 -5.66
C PRO A 123 4.31 -1.83 -4.24
N MET A 124 5.20 -1.36 -3.36
CA MET A 124 5.23 -1.70 -1.94
C MET A 124 4.65 -0.59 -1.09
N PHE A 125 4.07 -0.95 0.04
CA PHE A 125 3.54 0.02 0.99
C PHE A 125 4.70 0.75 1.69
N ILE A 126 4.53 2.05 1.89
CA ILE A 126 5.36 2.80 2.84
C ILE A 126 4.81 2.63 4.27
N LYS A 127 5.63 2.97 5.26
CA LYS A 127 5.24 2.91 6.68
C LYS A 127 3.93 3.68 6.91
N GLN A 128 2.98 3.09 7.64
CA GLN A 128 1.63 3.63 7.94
C GLN A 128 0.70 3.86 6.74
N GLU A 129 1.10 3.56 5.52
CA GLU A 129 0.23 3.73 4.35
C GLU A 129 -1.02 2.86 4.44
N ALA A 130 -0.88 1.65 4.98
CA ALA A 130 -1.96 0.71 5.09
C ALA A 130 -3.04 1.17 6.10
N ASP A 131 -2.61 1.75 7.23
CA ASP A 131 -3.51 2.40 8.21
C ASP A 131 -4.22 3.62 7.59
N CYS A 132 -3.48 4.44 6.84
CA CYS A 132 -4.06 5.57 6.10
C CYS A 132 -5.11 5.09 5.09
N CYS A 133 -4.84 3.97 4.39
CA CYS A 133 -5.80 3.38 3.46
C CYS A 133 -7.06 2.89 4.17
N VAL A 134 -6.94 2.24 5.33
CA VAL A 134 -8.09 1.80 6.14
C VAL A 134 -8.97 3.00 6.49
N ARG A 135 -8.38 4.09 6.98
CA ARG A 135 -9.13 5.31 7.25
C ARG A 135 -9.80 5.87 5.99
N GLY A 136 -9.06 5.95 4.88
CA GLY A 136 -9.59 6.43 3.60
C GLY A 136 -10.76 5.60 3.08
N ILE A 137 -10.75 4.28 3.28
CA ILE A 137 -11.83 3.36 2.93
C ILE A 137 -13.10 3.68 3.73
N PHE A 138 -12.95 3.97 5.03
CA PHE A 138 -14.07 4.39 5.86
C PHE A 138 -14.56 5.81 5.54
N HIS A 139 -13.69 6.67 5.03
CA HIS A 139 -14.05 8.04 4.67
C HIS A 139 -14.76 8.13 3.30
N ASN A 140 -14.25 7.42 2.29
CA ASN A 140 -14.71 7.52 0.91
C ASN A 140 -15.16 6.15 0.35
N THR A 141 -16.46 6.04 0.03
CA THR A 141 -17.03 4.81 -0.55
C THR A 141 -16.44 4.46 -1.91
N MET A 142 -16.12 5.45 -2.76
CA MET A 142 -15.50 5.19 -4.06
C MET A 142 -14.08 4.65 -3.89
N PHE A 143 -13.36 5.10 -2.86
CA PHE A 143 -12.05 4.57 -2.52
C PHE A 143 -12.11 3.11 -2.05
N ALA A 144 -13.16 2.74 -1.31
CA ALA A 144 -13.44 1.33 -0.97
C ALA A 144 -13.69 0.48 -2.22
N ILE A 145 -14.47 0.98 -3.19
CA ILE A 145 -14.71 0.28 -4.48
C ILE A 145 -13.42 0.15 -5.30
N TYR A 146 -12.59 1.20 -5.34
CA TYR A 146 -11.28 1.15 -5.99
C TYR A 146 -10.41 0.03 -5.40
N TRP A 147 -10.33 -0.04 -4.07
CA TRP A 147 -9.58 -1.10 -3.37
C TRP A 147 -10.18 -2.49 -3.55
N ALA A 148 -11.50 -2.64 -3.53
CA ALA A 148 -12.20 -3.89 -3.83
C ALA A 148 -11.82 -4.47 -5.20
N ARG A 149 -11.83 -3.63 -6.23
CA ARG A 149 -11.41 -4.03 -7.59
C ARG A 149 -9.93 -4.40 -7.63
N LYS A 150 -9.09 -3.65 -6.92
CA LYS A 150 -7.65 -3.90 -6.86
C LYS A 150 -7.34 -5.20 -6.15
N GLU A 151 -8.00 -5.47 -5.03
CA GLU A 151 -7.94 -6.72 -4.28
C GLU A 151 -8.25 -7.92 -5.16
N GLU A 152 -9.32 -7.87 -5.96
CA GLU A 152 -9.67 -8.96 -6.88
C GLU A 152 -8.54 -9.25 -7.89
N ARG A 153 -7.91 -8.21 -8.43
CA ARG A 153 -6.77 -8.34 -9.35
C ARG A 153 -5.54 -8.93 -8.66
N ILE A 154 -5.30 -8.55 -7.40
CA ILE A 154 -4.19 -9.05 -6.58
C ILE A 154 -4.42 -10.53 -6.23
N LYS A 155 -5.64 -10.91 -5.83
CA LYS A 155 -6.07 -12.30 -5.57
C LYS A 155 -5.87 -13.18 -6.82
N LYS A 156 -6.28 -12.69 -8.01
CA LYS A 156 -6.05 -13.40 -9.29
C LYS A 156 -4.58 -13.62 -9.63
N ALA A 157 -3.69 -12.76 -9.14
CA ALA A 157 -2.24 -12.90 -9.31
C ALA A 157 -1.59 -13.78 -8.22
N GLY A 158 -2.36 -14.46 -7.37
CA GLY A 158 -1.86 -15.32 -6.29
C GLY A 158 -1.27 -14.56 -5.11
N LYS A 159 -1.55 -13.26 -4.99
CA LYS A 159 -1.09 -12.40 -3.88
C LYS A 159 -2.29 -12.02 -3.00
N SER A 160 -2.02 -11.57 -1.78
CA SER A 160 -3.05 -11.01 -0.89
C SER A 160 -2.80 -9.54 -0.61
N VAL A 161 -3.88 -8.80 -0.36
CA VAL A 161 -3.80 -7.47 0.26
C VAL A 161 -3.62 -7.63 1.78
N PRO A 162 -3.10 -6.61 2.49
CA PRO A 162 -3.05 -6.63 3.95
C PRO A 162 -4.43 -6.92 4.57
N SER A 163 -4.46 -7.76 5.61
CA SER A 163 -5.69 -8.27 6.25
C SER A 163 -6.62 -7.14 6.70
N HIS A 164 -6.06 -6.10 7.32
CA HIS A 164 -6.80 -4.93 7.81
C HIS A 164 -7.46 -4.13 6.66
N ILE A 165 -6.83 -4.05 5.49
CA ILE A 165 -7.44 -3.42 4.30
C ILE A 165 -8.64 -4.25 3.83
N ALA A 166 -8.48 -5.58 3.72
CA ALA A 166 -9.58 -6.47 3.34
C ALA A 166 -10.77 -6.36 4.33
N LYS A 167 -10.49 -6.38 5.63
CA LYS A 167 -11.48 -6.18 6.71
C LYS A 167 -12.18 -4.82 6.56
N ALA A 168 -11.44 -3.74 6.31
CA ALA A 168 -12.01 -2.40 6.13
C ALA A 168 -12.93 -2.30 4.91
N ILE A 169 -12.56 -2.93 3.78
CA ILE A 169 -13.42 -2.98 2.58
C ILE A 169 -14.74 -3.68 2.89
N SER A 170 -14.67 -4.86 3.50
CA SER A 170 -15.85 -5.65 3.88
C SER A 170 -16.73 -4.88 4.86
N ALA A 171 -16.15 -4.29 5.91
CA ALA A 171 -16.87 -3.46 6.87
C ALA A 171 -17.59 -2.29 6.19
N ARG A 172 -16.91 -1.58 5.29
CA ARG A 172 -17.51 -0.46 4.54
C ARG A 172 -18.67 -0.91 3.66
N PHE A 173 -18.57 -2.09 3.05
CA PHE A 173 -19.67 -2.64 2.24
C PHE A 173 -20.86 -3.11 3.07
N ILE A 174 -20.63 -3.67 4.26
CA ILE A 174 -21.70 -3.96 5.23
C ILE A 174 -22.42 -2.67 5.63
N ILE A 175 -21.67 -1.63 5.99
CA ILE A 175 -22.24 -0.30 6.35
C ILE A 175 -23.10 0.28 5.23
N ASN A 176 -22.71 0.05 3.96
CA ASN A 176 -23.44 0.50 2.78
C ASN A 176 -24.48 -0.51 2.26
N ASN A 177 -24.74 -1.60 2.99
CA ASN A 177 -25.66 -2.68 2.62
C ASN A 177 -25.38 -3.33 1.25
N VAL A 178 -24.11 -3.44 0.88
CA VAL A 178 -23.63 -4.08 -0.35
C VAL A 178 -23.19 -5.53 -0.05
N LEU A 179 -24.16 -6.41 0.22
CA LEU A 179 -23.89 -7.75 0.77
C LEU A 179 -23.63 -8.84 -0.29
N HIS A 180 -23.99 -8.61 -1.55
CA HIS A 180 -23.84 -9.61 -2.63
C HIS A 180 -22.41 -10.11 -2.81
N ARG A 181 -21.40 -9.26 -2.54
CA ARG A 181 -19.98 -9.61 -2.66
C ARG A 181 -19.52 -10.61 -1.59
N MET A 182 -20.07 -10.51 -0.37
CA MET A 182 -19.73 -11.41 0.72
C MET A 182 -20.44 -12.77 0.58
N MET A 183 -21.66 -12.77 0.04
CA MET A 183 -22.43 -13.99 -0.18
C MET A 183 -21.80 -14.90 -1.24
N SER A 184 -21.07 -14.34 -2.21
CA SER A 184 -20.33 -15.12 -3.21
C SER A 184 -19.12 -15.86 -2.64
N GLU A 185 -18.50 -15.36 -1.56
CA GLU A 185 -17.33 -16.01 -0.92
C GLU A 185 -17.79 -17.11 0.07
N SER A 186 -18.96 -16.96 0.70
CA SER A 186 -19.51 -17.93 1.66
C SER A 186 -20.24 -19.12 1.04
N GLY A 187 -20.61 -19.05 -0.25
CA GLY A 187 -21.33 -20.11 -0.95
C GLY A 187 -20.55 -21.41 -1.21
N ALA A 188 -19.25 -21.44 -0.92
CA ALA A 188 -18.38 -22.61 -1.13
C ALA A 188 -18.25 -23.54 0.09
N LYS A 189 -18.84 -23.20 1.25
CA LYS A 189 -18.97 -24.12 2.38
C LYS A 189 -20.43 -24.52 2.52
N ALA A 190 -20.80 -25.62 1.86
CA ALA A 190 -22.08 -26.28 2.05
C ALA A 190 -22.31 -26.52 3.55
N ALA A 191 -23.37 -25.92 4.08
CA ALA A 191 -23.82 -26.21 5.43
C ALA A 191 -24.12 -27.72 5.55
N PRO A 192 -23.70 -28.41 6.63
CA PRO A 192 -24.11 -29.79 6.84
C PRO A 192 -25.63 -29.81 7.03
N LYS A 193 -26.32 -30.55 6.15
CA LYS A 193 -27.74 -30.86 6.29
C LYS A 193 -27.93 -31.51 7.66
N ARG A 194 -28.55 -30.80 8.60
CA ARG A 194 -29.10 -31.44 9.79
C ARG A 194 -30.34 -32.20 9.33
N SER A 195 -30.21 -33.52 9.21
CA SER A 195 -31.38 -34.40 9.22
C SER A 195 -32.03 -34.26 10.60
N PHE A 196 -33.28 -33.82 10.60
CA PHE A 196 -34.18 -34.11 11.71
C PHE A 196 -34.71 -35.51 11.42
N ASP A 197 -34.29 -36.48 12.21
CA ASP A 197 -34.96 -37.77 12.31
C ASP A 197 -36.09 -37.61 13.35
N ASP A 198 -37.27 -38.10 12.99
CA ASP A 198 -38.53 -38.08 13.75
C ASP A 198 -38.46 -38.85 15.08
#